data_AF-A0A6N2WF70-F1
#
_entry.id   AF-A0A6N2WF70-F1
#
_cell.length_a   1.000
_cell.length_b   1.000
_cell.length_c   1.000
_cell.angle_alpha   90.00
_cell.angle_beta   90.00
_cell.angle_gamma   90.00
#
_symmetry.space_group_name_H-M   'P 1'
#
loop_
_entity.id
_entity.type
_entity.pdbx_description
1 polymer ?
#
loop_
_entity_poly.entity_id
_entity_poly.type
_entity_poly.pdbx_seq_one_letter_code
_entity_poly.pdbx_strand_id
1 'polypeptide(L)' 'MQVVIEIPKEVLYDTKQTIEQATDFAKRATALGFYKQYGVSVELCSQIAGITEKEFIDYLEENGVSVWK' A
#
# COMPACT_ATOMS: atom_id res chain seq x y z
N MET A 1 7.39 -8.47 -9.33
CA MET A 1 7.20 -7.17 -10.01
C MET A 1 7.72 -6.08 -9.08
N GLN A 2 8.49 -5.09 -9.57
CA GLN A 2 8.95 -3.98 -8.73
C GLN A 2 8.18 -2.71 -9.10
N VAL A 3 7.25 -2.31 -8.23
CA VAL A 3 6.50 -1.07 -8.39
C VAL A 3 7.37 0.08 -7.88
N VAL A 4 7.64 1.05 -8.75
CA VAL A 4 8.38 2.27 -8.43
C VAL A 4 7.37 3.40 -8.25
N ILE A 5 7.38 4.02 -7.07
CA ILE A 5 6.60 5.22 -6.76
C ILE A 5 7.61 6.33 -6.48
N GLU A 6 7.61 7.36 -7.33
CA GLU A 6 8.45 8.54 -7.11
C GLU A 6 7.73 9.49 -6.14
N ILE A 7 8.36 9.75 -5.00
CA ILE A 7 7.84 10.69 -4.00
C ILE A 7 8.48 12.07 -4.24
N PRO A 8 7.69 13.12 -4.53
CA PRO A 8 8.20 14.48 -4.64
C PRO A 8 8.87 14.93 -3.34
N LYS A 9 9.92 15.76 -3.44
CA LYS A 9 10.67 16.23 -2.26
C LYS A 9 9.80 17.06 -1.33
N GLU A 10 8.86 17.81 -1.90
CA GLU A 10 7.87 18.63 -1.19
C GLU A 10 7.06 17.78 -0.22
N VAL A 11 6.65 16.57 -0.63
CA VAL A 11 5.94 15.63 0.24
C VAL A 11 6.82 15.24 1.43
N LEU A 12 8.09 14.92 1.20
CA LEU A 12 9.02 14.57 2.28
C LEU A 12 9.22 15.71 3.28
N TYR A 13 9.31 16.96 2.78
CA TYR A 13 9.44 18.14 3.62
C TYR A 13 8.19 18.39 4.47
N ASP A 14 7.01 18.32 3.85
CA ASP A 14 5.74 18.60 4.52
C ASP A 14 5.37 17.51 5.53
N THR A 15 5.57 16.23 5.18
CA THR A 15 5.23 15.10 6.06
C THR A 15 6.33 14.78 7.07
N LYS A 16 7.54 15.33 6.88
CA LYS A 16 8.74 15.04 7.68
C LYS A 16 9.12 13.56 7.68
N GLN A 17 8.83 12.87 6.58
CA GLN A 17 9.15 11.46 6.40
C GLN A 17 10.44 11.27 5.61
N THR A 18 11.11 10.14 5.83
CA THR A 18 12.16 9.69 4.91
C THR A 18 11.54 9.21 3.59
N ILE A 19 12.37 9.12 2.54
CA ILE A 19 11.93 8.57 1.25
C ILE A 19 11.38 7.15 1.38
N GLU A 20 11.98 6.33 2.24
CA GLU A 20 11.54 4.96 2.50
C GLU A 20 10.17 4.92 3.18
N GLN A 21 9.99 5.71 4.25
CA GLN A 21 8.70 5.80 4.95
C GLN A 21 7.57 6.27 4.03
N ALA A 22 7.83 7.31 3.23
CA ALA A 22 6.82 7.84 2.30
C ALA A 22 6.53 6.86 1.16
N THR A 23 7.54 6.15 0.67
CA THR A 23 7.37 5.12 -0.37
C THR A 23 6.55 3.94 0.15
N ASP A 24 6.86 3.44 1.35
CA ASP A 24 6.13 2.33 1.97
C ASP A 24 4.68 2.71 2.24
N PHE A 25 4.44 3.92 2.74
CA PHE A 25 3.09 4.45 2.89
C PHE A 25 2.35 4.49 1.54
N ALA A 26 2.97 5.07 0.51
CA ALA A 26 2.35 5.20 -0.81
C ALA A 26 2.03 3.84 -1.43
N LYS A 27 2.92 2.85 -1.30
CA LYS A 27 2.69 1.47 -1.78
C LYS A 27 1.50 0.83 -1.10
N ARG A 28 1.44 0.88 0.23
CA ARG A 28 0.33 0.31 1.02
C ARG A 28 -1.00 1.01 0.74
N ALA A 29 -0.99 2.34 0.69
CA ALA A 29 -2.18 3.13 0.37
C ALA A 29 -2.70 2.85 -1.05
N THR A 30 -1.80 2.72 -2.02
CA THR A 30 -2.13 2.37 -3.41
C THR A 30 -2.74 0.97 -3.49
N ALA A 31 -2.12 -0.02 -2.85
CA ALA A 31 -2.63 -1.39 -2.80
C ALA A 31 -4.02 -1.48 -2.14
N LEU A 32 -4.23 -0.78 -1.02
CA LEU A 32 -5.52 -0.70 -0.34
C LEU A 32 -6.60 -0.07 -1.24
N GLY A 33 -6.26 1.02 -1.93
CA GLY A 33 -7.15 1.66 -2.89
C GLY A 33 -7.53 0.72 -4.03
N PHE A 34 -6.57 0.00 -4.59
CA PHE A 34 -6.80 -0.98 -5.66
C PHE A 34 -7.72 -2.12 -5.23
N TYR A 35 -7.46 -2.69 -4.05
CA TYR A 35 -8.30 -3.75 -3.50
C TYR A 35 -9.74 -3.25 -3.28
N LYS A 36 -9.92 -2.12 -2.59
CA LYS A 36 -11.24 -1.61 -2.19
C LYS A 36 -12.08 -1.08 -3.35
N GLN A 37 -11.46 -0.37 -4.30
CA GLN A 37 -12.19 0.33 -5.36
C GLN A 37 -12.35 -0.50 -6.62
N TYR A 38 -11.36 -1.34 -6.94
CA TYR A 38 -11.30 -2.05 -8.22
C TYR A 38 -11.35 -3.57 -8.08
N GLY A 39 -11.38 -4.11 -6.86
CA GLY A 39 -11.45 -5.56 -6.62
C GLY A 39 -10.20 -6.31 -7.08
N VAL A 40 -9.04 -5.65 -7.10
CA VAL A 40 -7.76 -6.26 -7.45
C VAL A 40 -7.42 -7.35 -6.43
N SER A 41 -6.80 -8.45 -6.87
CA SER A 41 -6.50 -9.61 -6.02
C SER A 41 -5.55 -9.26 -4.86
N VAL A 42 -5.66 -10.03 -3.77
CA VAL A 42 -4.76 -9.98 -2.60
C VAL A 42 -3.31 -10.23 -3.04
N GLU A 43 -3.07 -11.21 -3.91
CA GLU A 43 -1.74 -11.53 -4.45
C GLU A 43 -1.09 -10.32 -5.13
N LEU A 44 -1.81 -9.62 -6.01
CA LEU A 44 -1.24 -8.49 -6.72
C LEU A 44 -1.05 -7.29 -5.79
N CYS A 45 -2.00 -7.05 -4.89
CA CYS A 45 -1.93 -5.94 -3.95
C CYS A 45 -0.81 -6.12 -2.91
N SER A 46 -0.54 -7.34 -2.45
CA SER A 46 0.58 -7.63 -1.54
C SER A 46 1.93 -7.35 -2.23
N GLN A 47 2.07 -7.72 -3.51
CA GLN A 47 3.25 -7.38 -4.31
C GLN A 47 3.44 -5.87 -4.49
N ILE A 48 2.36 -5.12 -4.72
CA ILE A 48 2.41 -3.65 -4.80
C ILE A 48 2.82 -3.05 -3.45
N ALA A 49 2.22 -3.53 -2.36
CA ALA A 49 2.49 -3.09 -1.00
C ALA A 49 3.92 -3.47 -0.53
N GLY A 50 4.56 -4.44 -1.18
CA GLY A 50 5.89 -4.93 -0.82
C GLY A 50 5.90 -5.79 0.44
N ILE A 51 4.79 -6.46 0.74
CA ILE A 51 4.61 -7.32 1.91
C ILE A 51 4.02 -8.67 1.48
N THR A 52 3.98 -9.64 2.39
CA THR A 52 3.35 -10.95 2.12
C THR A 52 1.83 -10.82 2.01
N GLU A 53 1.16 -11.80 1.38
CA GLU A 53 -0.31 -11.83 1.32
C GLU A 53 -0.96 -11.83 2.71
N LYS A 54 -0.35 -12.54 3.67
CA LYS A 54 -0.83 -12.56 5.04
C LYS A 54 -0.76 -11.18 5.67
N GLU A 55 0.39 -10.52 5.60
CA GLU A 55 0.55 -9.16 6.14
C GLU A 55 -0.37 -8.16 5.43
N PHE A 56 -0.66 -8.37 4.14
CA PHE A 56 -1.62 -7.54 3.44
C PHE A 56 -3.06 -7.76 3.91
N ILE A 57 -3.46 -9.01 4.19
CA ILE A 57 -4.77 -9.31 4.79
C ILE A 57 -4.89 -8.65 6.17
N ASP A 58 -3.88 -8.78 7.02
CA ASP A 58 -3.84 -8.13 8.34
C ASP A 58 -3.98 -6.60 8.18
N TYR A 59 -3.28 -6.01 7.20
CA TYR A 59 -3.38 -4.59 6.87
C TYR A 59 -4.78 -4.17 6.37
N LEU A 60 -5.47 -5.01 5.59
CA LEU A 60 -6.85 -4.75 5.17
C LEU A 60 -7.80 -4.69 6.38
N GLU A 61 -7.67 -5.64 7.31
CA GLU A 61 -8.48 -5.71 8.53
C GLU A 61 -8.24 -4.49 9.43
N GLU A 62 -6.98 -4.08 9.62
CA GLU A 62 -6.60 -2.86 10.35
C GLU A 62 -7.22 -1.59 9.74
N ASN A 63 -7.46 -1.59 8.43
CA ASN A 63 -8.08 -0.48 7.69
C ASN A 63 -9.61 -0.65 7.53
N GLY A 64 -10.22 -1.59 8.25
CA GLY A 64 -11.67 -1.81 8.25
C GLY A 64 -12.20 -2.38 6.94
N VAL A 65 -11.35 -3.07 6.16
CA VAL A 65 -11.72 -3.73 4.91
C VAL A 65 -11.82 -5.24 5.15
N SER A 66 -13.03 -5.77 5.07
CA SER A 66 -13.26 -7.22 5.17
C SER A 66 -12.89 -7.92 3.86
N VAL A 67 -12.10 -8.99 3.95
CA VAL A 67 -11.69 -9.83 2.81
C VAL A 67 -12.79 -10.81 2.39
N TRP A 68 -13.74 -11.06 3.29
CA TRP A 68 -14.88 -11.96 3.06
C TRP A 68 -15.99 -11.24 2.28
N LYS A 69 -16.20 -11.65 1.03
CA LYS A 69 -17.40 -11.37 0.24
C LYS A 69 -17.99 -12.68 -0.29
#